data_AF-E6TTZ0-F1
#
_entry.id   AF-E6TTZ0-F1
#
_cell.length_a   1.000
_cell.length_b   1.000
_cell.length_c   1.000
_cell.angle_alpha   90.00
_cell.angle_beta   90.00
_cell.angle_gamma   90.00
#
_symmetry.space_group_name_H-M   'P 1'
#
loop_
_entity.id
_entity.type
_entity.pdbx_description
1 polymer ?
#
loop_
_entity_poly.entity_id
_entity_poly.type
_entity_poly.pdbx_seq_one_letter_code
_entity_poly.pdbx_strand_id
1 'polypeptide(L)'
;MKLFNVIFVVVIMSLLLSACGNEDELAGTWEIYEMFGESVVEEGATITFTEDGSEGHTLSDDYMQNFTVNKVEDGKAELLQVILEIMYEDGEMIFLIEGEEIGAAKKSNN
;
A
#
# COMPACT_ATOMS: atom_id res chain seq x y z
N MET A 1 -9.57 -29.93 32.06
CA MET A 1 -8.70 -29.65 30.90
C MET A 1 -9.51 -29.62 29.59
N LYS A 2 -10.42 -28.63 29.43
CA LYS A 2 -11.20 -28.45 28.17
C LYS A 2 -11.39 -26.99 27.76
N LEU A 3 -11.19 -26.03 28.66
CA LEU A 3 -11.36 -24.60 28.36
C LEU A 3 -10.17 -23.97 27.61
N PHE A 4 -8.94 -24.47 27.81
CA PHE A 4 -7.74 -23.88 27.22
C PHE A 4 -7.64 -24.05 25.70
N ASN A 5 -8.23 -25.09 25.12
CA ASN A 5 -8.18 -25.33 23.67
C ASN A 5 -9.13 -24.43 22.87
N VAL A 6 -10.19 -23.88 23.48
CA VAL A 6 -11.18 -23.06 22.76
C VAL A 6 -10.67 -21.63 22.55
N ILE A 7 -9.89 -21.10 23.49
CA ILE A 7 -9.34 -19.74 23.42
C ILE A 7 -8.26 -19.63 22.33
N PHE A 8 -7.44 -20.68 22.15
CA PHE A 8 -6.33 -20.66 21.18
C PHE A 8 -6.80 -20.61 19.72
N VAL A 9 -7.94 -21.24 19.40
CA VAL A 9 -8.49 -21.26 18.03
C VAL A 9 -9.11 -19.92 17.65
N VAL A 10 -9.75 -19.22 18.60
CA VAL A 10 -10.38 -17.92 18.33
C VAL A 10 -9.33 -16.82 18.08
N VAL A 11 -8.19 -16.85 18.76
CA VAL A 11 -7.09 -15.86 18.56
C VAL A 11 -6.42 -16.05 17.20
N ILE A 12 -6.20 -17.29 16.74
CA ILE A 12 -5.63 -17.55 15.41
C ILE A 12 -6.63 -17.19 14.31
N MET A 13 -7.93 -17.42 14.53
CA MET A 13 -8.96 -17.11 13.54
C MET A 13 -9.26 -15.61 13.44
N SER A 14 -8.98 -14.82 14.48
CA SER A 14 -9.04 -13.35 14.43
C SER A 14 -7.83 -12.72 13.75
N LEU A 15 -6.65 -13.36 13.80
CA LEU A 15 -5.48 -12.96 13.01
C LEU A 15 -5.59 -13.30 11.51
N LEU A 16 -6.46 -14.25 11.15
CA LEU A 16 -6.75 -14.59 9.74
C LEU A 16 -7.83 -13.69 9.13
N LEU A 17 -8.65 -13.00 9.95
CA LEU A 17 -9.68 -12.08 9.48
C LEU A 17 -9.15 -10.65 9.24
N SER A 18 -7.96 -10.32 9.76
CA SER A 18 -7.22 -9.11 9.40
C SER A 18 -6.37 -9.28 8.13
N ALA A 19 -6.34 -10.48 7.54
CA ALA A 19 -5.64 -10.77 6.29
C ALA A 19 -6.58 -10.80 5.07
N CYS A 20 -7.79 -10.26 5.19
CA CYS A 20 -8.44 -9.68 4.01
C CYS A 20 -7.75 -8.34 3.76
N GLY A 21 -6.52 -8.37 3.21
CA GLY A 21 -5.94 -7.21 2.56
C GLY A 21 -6.90 -6.82 1.47
N ASN A 22 -7.73 -5.81 1.73
CA ASN A 22 -8.86 -5.49 0.89
C ASN A 22 -8.25 -4.80 -0.34
N GLU A 23 -8.43 -5.35 -1.54
CA GLU A 23 -8.03 -4.68 -2.78
C GLU A 23 -8.62 -3.25 -2.83
N ASP A 24 -9.79 -3.05 -2.21
CA ASP A 24 -10.44 -1.75 -1.97
C ASP A 24 -9.57 -0.74 -1.17
N GLU A 25 -8.62 -1.21 -0.36
CA GLU A 25 -7.82 -0.34 0.50
C GLU A 25 -6.70 0.35 -0.27
N LEU A 26 -6.17 -0.27 -1.34
CA LEU A 26 -5.20 0.34 -2.24
C LEU A 26 -5.82 1.47 -3.09
N ALA A 27 -7.09 1.31 -3.47
CA ALA A 27 -7.79 2.23 -4.36
C ALA A 27 -7.80 3.68 -3.82
N GLY A 28 -7.63 4.64 -4.73
CA GLY A 28 -7.66 6.07 -4.44
C GLY A 28 -6.30 6.75 -4.55
N THR A 29 -6.26 8.00 -4.10
CA THR A 29 -5.10 8.89 -4.21
C THR A 29 -4.31 8.90 -2.91
N TRP A 30 -3.00 8.83 -3.01
CA TRP A 30 -2.05 8.86 -1.90
C TRP A 30 -1.08 10.01 -2.09
N GLU A 31 -0.84 10.77 -1.02
CA GLU A 31 0.11 11.88 -0.97
C GLU A 31 1.46 11.37 -0.49
N ILE A 32 2.47 11.47 -1.35
CA ILE A 32 3.85 11.07 -1.03
C ILE A 32 4.44 12.14 -0.13
N TYR A 33 4.90 11.76 1.05
CA TYR A 33 5.50 12.70 2.02
C TYR A 33 6.97 12.40 2.32
N GLU A 34 7.46 11.22 1.95
CA GLU A 34 8.85 10.81 2.17
C GLU A 34 9.36 9.96 0.99
N MET A 35 10.59 10.24 0.52
CA MET A 35 11.31 9.46 -0.48
C MET A 35 12.82 9.49 -0.18
N PHE A 36 13.49 8.36 -0.30
CA PHE A 36 14.92 8.14 -0.04
C PHE A 36 15.40 8.68 1.32
N GLY A 37 14.52 8.61 2.35
CA GLY A 37 14.80 9.11 3.70
C GLY A 37 14.74 10.63 3.85
N GLU A 38 14.26 11.33 2.82
CA GLU A 38 14.05 12.78 2.83
C GLU A 38 12.55 13.10 2.72
N SER A 39 12.10 14.11 3.48
CA SER A 39 10.74 14.61 3.33
C SER A 39 10.57 15.22 1.94
N VAL A 40 9.52 14.79 1.23
CA VAL A 40 9.17 15.39 -0.06
C VAL A 40 8.60 16.78 0.21
N VAL A 41 9.34 17.81 -0.19
CA VAL A 41 8.94 19.22 -0.04
C VAL A 41 8.00 19.66 -1.16
N GLU A 42 7.89 18.86 -2.23
CA GLU A 42 7.04 19.13 -3.39
C GLU A 42 5.56 18.95 -3.04
N GLU A 43 4.83 20.07 -3.01
CA GLU A 43 3.37 20.06 -2.89
C GLU A 43 2.78 19.37 -4.12
N GLY A 44 2.09 18.25 -3.91
CA GLY A 44 1.28 17.58 -4.96
C GLY A 44 1.89 16.33 -5.58
N ALA A 45 3.01 15.82 -5.06
CA ALA A 45 3.48 14.48 -5.41
C ALA A 45 2.45 13.43 -4.95
N THR A 46 1.79 12.76 -5.89
CA THR A 46 0.76 11.75 -5.58
C THR A 46 0.95 10.46 -6.38
N ILE A 47 0.41 9.39 -5.83
CA ILE A 47 0.20 8.12 -6.52
C ILE A 47 -1.28 7.76 -6.40
N THR A 48 -1.91 7.44 -7.52
CA THR A 48 -3.35 7.14 -7.60
C THR A 48 -3.55 5.76 -8.19
N PHE A 49 -4.36 4.94 -7.54
CA PHE A 49 -4.74 3.60 -8.01
C PHE A 49 -6.20 3.58 -8.48
N THR A 50 -6.48 2.78 -9.50
CA THR A 50 -7.85 2.48 -9.92
C THR A 50 -8.64 1.76 -8.82
N GLU A 51 -9.97 1.78 -8.91
CA GLU A 51 -10.85 1.12 -7.92
C GLU A 51 -10.55 -0.38 -7.76
N ASP A 52 -10.09 -1.02 -8.84
CA ASP A 52 -9.72 -2.44 -8.85
C ASP A 52 -8.23 -2.70 -8.56
N GLY A 53 -7.45 -1.65 -8.26
CA GLY A 53 -6.02 -1.73 -7.95
C GLY A 53 -5.13 -2.24 -9.09
N SER A 54 -5.65 -2.41 -10.30
CA SER A 54 -4.92 -3.02 -11.43
C SER A 54 -4.00 -2.03 -12.16
N GLU A 55 -4.31 -0.74 -12.10
CA GLU A 55 -3.58 0.33 -12.77
C GLU A 55 -3.45 1.54 -11.85
N GLY A 56 -2.55 2.45 -12.21
CA GLY A 56 -2.42 3.72 -11.52
C GLY A 56 -1.57 4.73 -12.25
N HIS A 57 -1.45 5.91 -11.66
CA HIS A 57 -0.58 6.96 -12.15
C HIS A 57 0.12 7.68 -11.00
N THR A 58 1.36 8.10 -11.24
CA THR A 58 2.06 9.07 -10.38
C THR A 58 1.94 10.46 -10.98
N LEU A 59 1.78 11.47 -10.13
CA LEU A 59 1.83 12.88 -10.51
C LEU A 59 2.92 13.58 -9.69
N SER A 60 3.86 14.27 -10.35
CA SER A 60 4.89 15.10 -9.70
C SER A 60 5.22 16.24 -10.65
N ASP A 61 5.25 17.50 -10.19
CA ASP A 61 5.59 18.66 -11.04
C ASP A 61 4.84 18.73 -12.38
N ASP A 62 3.53 18.47 -12.36
CA ASP A 62 2.65 18.37 -13.55
C ASP A 62 3.04 17.25 -14.56
N TYR A 63 4.02 16.41 -14.22
CA TYR A 63 4.38 15.22 -14.96
C TYR A 63 3.58 14.01 -14.46
N MET A 64 2.81 13.42 -15.36
CA MET A 64 2.00 12.23 -15.10
C MET A 64 2.62 11.01 -15.76
N GLN A 65 2.81 9.94 -14.98
CA GLN A 65 3.29 8.67 -15.48
C GLN A 65 2.32 7.56 -15.09
N ASN A 66 1.86 6.80 -16.08
CA ASN A 66 0.96 5.66 -15.86
C ASN A 66 1.77 4.38 -15.62
N PHE A 67 1.26 3.52 -14.75
CA PHE A 67 1.83 2.21 -14.47
C PHE A 67 0.72 1.15 -14.36
N THR A 68 1.14 -0.11 -14.49
CA THR A 68 0.28 -1.27 -14.29
C THR A 68 0.79 -2.06 -13.08
N VAL A 69 -0.15 -2.55 -12.29
CA VAL A 69 0.12 -3.40 -11.13
C VAL A 69 0.15 -4.85 -11.61
N ASN A 70 1.26 -5.54 -11.35
CA ASN A 70 1.46 -6.94 -11.71
C ASN A 70 0.61 -7.88 -10.85
N LYS A 71 0.61 -7.59 -9.54
CA LYS A 71 0.03 -8.45 -8.52
C LYS A 71 -0.37 -7.62 -7.31
N VAL A 72 -1.57 -7.85 -6.80
CA VAL A 72 -2.05 -7.37 -5.50
C VAL A 72 -2.38 -8.59 -4.66
N GLU A 73 -1.78 -8.72 -3.48
CA GLU A 73 -2.06 -9.81 -2.54
C GLU A 73 -1.70 -9.35 -1.12
N ASP A 74 -2.56 -9.60 -0.13
CA ASP A 74 -2.28 -9.42 1.30
C ASP A 74 -1.70 -8.04 1.68
N GLY A 75 -2.31 -6.95 1.20
CA GLY A 75 -1.84 -5.58 1.51
C GLY A 75 -0.56 -5.18 0.78
N LYS A 76 -0.17 -5.97 -0.23
CA LYS A 76 1.02 -5.73 -1.06
C LYS A 76 0.66 -5.53 -2.52
N ALA A 77 1.35 -4.61 -3.19
CA ALA A 77 1.27 -4.44 -4.64
C ALA A 77 2.67 -4.43 -5.28
N GLU A 78 2.81 -5.10 -6.43
CA GLU A 78 4.03 -5.12 -7.24
C GLU A 78 3.79 -4.36 -8.55
N LEU A 79 4.64 -3.37 -8.87
CA LEU A 79 4.54 -2.61 -10.12
C LEU A 79 5.35 -3.27 -11.26
N LEU A 80 4.84 -3.22 -12.49
CA LEU A 80 5.51 -3.82 -13.67
C LEU A 80 6.74 -3.04 -14.15
N GLN A 81 6.75 -1.71 -13.99
CA GLN A 81 7.80 -0.85 -14.55
C GLN A 81 8.95 -0.57 -13.58
N VAL A 82 8.70 -0.74 -12.28
CA VAL A 82 9.66 -0.52 -11.20
C VAL A 82 9.46 -1.71 -10.28
N ILE A 83 10.53 -2.42 -9.89
CA ILE A 83 10.45 -3.46 -8.84
C ILE A 83 10.24 -2.73 -7.51
N LEU A 84 9.02 -2.20 -7.35
CA LEU A 84 8.52 -1.47 -6.22
C LEU A 84 7.51 -2.37 -5.57
N GLU A 85 7.83 -2.82 -4.36
CA GLU A 85 6.88 -3.48 -3.48
C GLU A 85 6.22 -2.38 -2.65
N ILE A 86 4.89 -2.36 -2.68
CA ILE A 86 4.10 -1.38 -1.94
C ILE A 86 3.42 -2.14 -0.83
N MET A 87 3.66 -1.77 0.42
CA MET A 87 2.83 -2.23 1.55
C MET A 87 1.86 -1.12 1.93
N TYR A 88 0.61 -1.47 2.21
CA TYR A 88 -0.37 -0.50 2.68
C TYR A 88 -1.19 -1.08 3.83
N GLU A 89 -1.35 -0.29 4.88
CA GLU A 89 -2.12 -0.64 6.08
C GLU A 89 -2.58 0.66 6.76
N ASP A 90 -3.82 0.68 7.26
CA ASP A 90 -4.34 1.75 8.13
C ASP A 90 -4.21 3.19 7.56
N GLY A 91 -4.29 3.34 6.24
CA GLY A 91 -4.21 4.64 5.55
C GLY A 91 -2.80 5.16 5.31
N GLU A 92 -1.78 4.35 5.55
CA GLU A 92 -0.39 4.59 5.15
C GLU A 92 0.06 3.58 4.08
N MET A 93 1.01 4.03 3.27
CA MET A 93 1.62 3.28 2.18
C MET A 93 3.14 3.42 2.28
N ILE A 94 3.85 2.30 2.21
CA ILE A 94 5.30 2.22 2.28
C ILE A 94 5.82 1.70 0.93
N PHE A 95 6.81 2.40 0.39
CA PHE A 95 7.50 2.06 -0.84
C PHE A 95 8.78 1.29 -0.52
N LEU A 96 8.94 0.10 -1.09
CA LEU A 96 10.10 -0.76 -0.91
C LEU A 96 10.78 -1.05 -2.26
N ILE A 97 12.11 -1.01 -2.28
CA ILE A 97 12.92 -1.54 -3.37
C ILE A 97 13.81 -2.64 -2.79
N GLU A 98 13.72 -3.85 -3.33
CA GLU A 98 14.48 -5.02 -2.85
C GLU A 98 14.31 -5.29 -1.34
N GLY A 99 13.16 -4.89 -0.77
CA GLY A 99 12.83 -5.04 0.65
C GLY A 99 13.37 -3.92 1.56
N GLU A 100 14.04 -2.91 1.00
CA GLU A 100 14.44 -1.70 1.73
C GLU A 100 13.42 -0.58 1.54
N GLU A 101 13.04 0.06 2.63
CA GLU A 101 12.13 1.21 2.61
C GLU A 101 12.81 2.41 1.95
N ILE A 102 12.15 2.92 0.92
CA ILE A 102 12.61 4.08 0.16
C ILE A 102 11.62 5.23 0.22
N GLY A 103 10.50 5.11 0.94
CA GLY A 103 9.56 6.21 1.06
C GLY A 103 8.20 5.80 1.59
N ALA A 104 7.37 6.81 1.80
CA ALA A 104 6.03 6.62 2.31
C ALA A 104 5.04 7.65 1.77
N ALA A 105 3.78 7.23 1.72
CA ALA A 105 2.63 8.04 1.35
C ALA A 105 1.47 7.80 2.31
N LYS A 106 0.56 8.78 2.38
CA LYS A 106 -0.65 8.71 3.20
C LYS A 106 -1.88 8.83 2.31
N LYS A 107 -2.98 8.17 2.66
CA LYS A 107 -4.21 8.27 1.87
C LYS A 107 -4.73 9.71 1.90
N SER A 108 -4.99 10.28 0.72
CA SER A 108 -5.56 11.62 0.62
C SER A 108 -7.03 11.59 1.01
N ASN A 109 -7.47 12.60 1.74
CA ASN A 109 -8.87 12.75 2.18
C ASN A 109 -9.73 13.54 1.17
N ASN A 110 -9.19 13.86 -0.01
CA ASN A 110 -9.86 14.68 -1.02
C ASN A 110 -10.95 13.94 -1.80
#